data_AF-A0A2V3ZWX9-F1
#
_entry.id   AF-A0A2V3ZWX9-F1
#
_cell.length_a   1.000
_cell.length_b   1.000
_cell.length_c   1.000
_cell.angle_alpha   90.00
_cell.angle_beta   90.00
_cell.angle_gamma   90.00
#
_symmetry.space_group_name_H-M   'P 1'
#
loop_
_entity.id
_entity.type
_entity.pdbx_description
1 polymer ?
#
loop_
_entity_poly.entity_id
_entity_poly.type
_entity_poly.pdbx_seq_one_letter_code
_entity_poly.pdbx_strand_id
1 'polypeptide(L)'
;MANSRRYNQLQSRIIFLENNILPDVKINGNYTKKESDLIRSYVLLVHAEIESYFEDIAKLKIQKALQDWRSDRKKSNCLLAVMSFCSEEINWERISKEEKSKFDFRVNKTVRHFIDKLDSNHGIKSKNICNILLPIGIEISQLDDVWLGTMDSFGSKRGLFAHSAIQTQSQIDLVVEKNNININILPEIEIIDGLIKNIK
;
A
#
# COMPACT_ATOMS: atom_id res chain seq x y z
N MET A 1 -8.65 -6.29 18.77
CA MET A 1 -8.41 -4.82 18.76
C MET A 1 -9.24 -4.23 17.63
N ALA A 2 -9.74 -2.99 17.73
CA ALA A 2 -10.49 -2.39 16.62
C ALA A 2 -9.53 -2.00 15.49
N ASN A 3 -9.87 -2.28 14.23
CA ASN A 3 -9.07 -1.94 13.05
C ASN A 3 -9.07 -0.42 12.77
N SER A 4 -8.18 0.08 11.93
CA SER A 4 -8.22 1.48 11.48
C SER A 4 -9.47 1.74 10.63
N ARG A 5 -9.92 3.01 10.62
CA ARG A 5 -11.01 3.43 9.73
C ARG A 5 -10.68 3.14 8.26
N ARG A 6 -9.41 3.32 7.85
CA ARG A 6 -8.99 3.13 6.46
C ARG A 6 -8.97 1.67 6.05
N TYR A 7 -8.61 0.76 6.97
CA TYR A 7 -8.71 -0.68 6.75
C TYR A 7 -10.18 -1.14 6.61
N ASN A 8 -11.07 -0.67 7.48
CA ASN A 8 -12.49 -0.98 7.36
C ASN A 8 -13.09 -0.47 6.04
N GLN A 9 -12.61 0.68 5.55
CA GLN A 9 -12.97 1.20 4.22
C GLN A 9 -12.46 0.30 3.10
N LEU A 10 -11.22 -0.18 3.17
CA LEU A 10 -10.66 -1.15 2.21
C LEU A 10 -11.52 -2.42 2.15
N GLN A 11 -11.80 -3.04 3.30
CA GLN A 11 -12.63 -4.24 3.36
C GLN A 11 -14.03 -4.00 2.77
N SER A 12 -14.69 -2.92 3.19
CA SER A 12 -16.03 -2.56 2.69
C SER A 12 -16.02 -2.36 1.17
N ARG A 13 -14.94 -1.77 0.65
CA ARG A 13 -14.79 -1.50 -0.77
C ARG A 13 -14.54 -2.77 -1.57
N ILE A 14 -13.72 -3.69 -1.08
CA ILE A 14 -13.50 -5.00 -1.71
C ILE A 14 -14.81 -5.79 -1.74
N ILE A 15 -15.55 -5.86 -0.62
CA ILE A 15 -16.87 -6.52 -0.58
C ILE A 15 -17.83 -5.90 -1.59
N PHE A 16 -17.85 -4.56 -1.69
CA PHE A 16 -18.64 -3.87 -2.69
C PHE A 16 -18.24 -4.28 -4.12
N LEU A 17 -16.94 -4.31 -4.43
CA LEU A 17 -16.45 -4.73 -5.75
C LEU A 17 -16.81 -6.18 -6.05
N GLU A 18 -16.70 -7.08 -5.08
CA GLU A 18 -17.11 -8.48 -5.23
C GLU A 18 -18.57 -8.60 -5.60
N ASN A 19 -19.45 -7.93 -4.85
CA ASN A 19 -20.90 -8.06 -5.02
C ASN A 19 -21.43 -7.40 -6.30
N ASN A 20 -20.71 -6.41 -6.86
CA ASN A 20 -21.19 -5.62 -7.99
C ASN A 20 -20.48 -5.93 -9.32
N ILE A 21 -19.28 -6.52 -9.30
CA ILE A 21 -18.48 -6.74 -10.51
C ILE A 21 -18.37 -8.23 -10.84
N LEU A 22 -18.20 -9.08 -9.85
CA LEU A 22 -17.91 -10.49 -10.10
C LEU A 22 -19.15 -11.22 -10.65
N PRO A 23 -18.99 -12.04 -11.70
CA PRO A 23 -20.04 -12.94 -12.14
C PRO A 23 -20.23 -14.10 -11.15
N ASP A 24 -21.33 -14.84 -11.30
CA ASP A 24 -21.55 -16.07 -10.53
C ASP A 24 -20.44 -17.09 -10.79
N VAL A 25 -20.07 -17.82 -9.73
CA VAL A 25 -19.02 -18.85 -9.78
C VAL A 25 -19.47 -20.00 -10.69
N LYS A 26 -18.64 -20.35 -11.68
CA LYS A 26 -18.88 -21.46 -12.59
C LYS A 26 -17.89 -22.60 -12.34
N ILE A 27 -18.40 -23.79 -12.04
CA ILE A 27 -17.61 -25.00 -11.71
C ILE A 27 -16.57 -25.34 -12.79
N ASN A 28 -16.91 -25.14 -14.07
CA ASN A 28 -16.02 -25.51 -15.18
C ASN A 28 -15.10 -24.36 -15.62
N GLY A 29 -15.14 -23.20 -14.96
CA GLY A 29 -14.38 -22.01 -15.39
C GLY A 29 -14.76 -21.49 -16.78
N ASN A 30 -15.93 -21.88 -17.29
CA ASN A 30 -16.44 -21.51 -18.62
C ASN A 30 -17.06 -20.10 -18.59
N TYR A 31 -16.21 -19.10 -18.34
CA TYR A 31 -16.59 -17.69 -18.39
C TYR A 31 -16.61 -17.18 -19.84
N THR A 32 -17.62 -16.38 -20.17
CA THR A 32 -17.65 -15.60 -21.40
C THR A 32 -16.52 -14.56 -21.41
N LYS A 33 -16.20 -14.00 -22.58
CA LYS A 33 -15.22 -12.90 -22.67
C LYS A 33 -15.57 -11.73 -21.76
N LYS A 34 -16.85 -11.33 -21.73
CA LYS A 34 -17.36 -10.27 -20.85
C LYS A 34 -17.15 -10.61 -19.37
N GLU A 35 -17.49 -11.82 -18.96
CA GLU A 35 -17.28 -12.27 -17.57
C GLU A 35 -15.79 -12.33 -17.21
N SER A 36 -14.94 -12.76 -18.14
CA SER A 36 -13.49 -12.77 -17.95
C SER A 36 -12.94 -11.34 -17.76
N ASP A 37 -13.43 -10.39 -18.55
CA ASP A 37 -13.07 -8.98 -18.41
C ASP A 37 -13.56 -8.39 -17.08
N LEU A 38 -14.76 -8.75 -16.62
CA LEU A 38 -15.24 -8.35 -15.29
C LEU A 38 -14.34 -8.88 -14.17
N ILE A 39 -13.87 -10.14 -14.25
CA ILE A 39 -12.95 -10.69 -13.26
C ILE A 39 -11.60 -9.96 -13.30
N ARG A 40 -11.07 -9.65 -14.49
CA ARG A 40 -9.85 -8.82 -14.64
C ARG A 40 -10.03 -7.43 -14.02
N SER A 41 -11.16 -6.78 -14.33
CA SER A 41 -11.49 -5.46 -13.78
C SER A 41 -11.55 -5.50 -12.26
N TYR A 42 -12.16 -6.53 -11.67
CA TYR A 42 -12.16 -6.72 -10.22
C TYR A 42 -10.73 -6.78 -9.66
N VAL A 43 -9.85 -7.62 -10.23
CA VAL A 43 -8.45 -7.72 -9.76
C VAL A 43 -7.71 -6.38 -9.88
N LEU A 44 -7.89 -5.67 -10.99
CA LEU A 44 -7.28 -4.35 -11.20
C LEU A 44 -7.79 -3.31 -10.19
N LEU A 45 -9.08 -3.32 -9.88
CA LEU A 45 -9.67 -2.40 -8.91
C LEU A 45 -9.22 -2.73 -7.49
N VAL A 46 -9.20 -4.01 -7.09
CA VAL A 46 -8.70 -4.42 -5.76
C VAL A 46 -7.23 -4.04 -5.58
N HIS A 47 -6.40 -4.21 -6.62
CA HIS A 47 -5.02 -3.73 -6.57
C HIS A 47 -4.94 -2.23 -6.25
N ALA A 48 -5.71 -1.40 -6.97
CA ALA A 48 -5.72 0.05 -6.75
C ALA A 48 -6.22 0.42 -5.33
N GLU A 49 -7.19 -0.32 -4.80
CA GLU A 49 -7.69 -0.09 -3.44
C GLU A 49 -6.65 -0.45 -2.36
N ILE A 50 -5.88 -1.53 -2.54
CA ILE A 50 -4.79 -1.92 -1.62
C ILE A 50 -3.65 -0.91 -1.68
N GLU A 51 -3.29 -0.46 -2.89
CA GLU A 51 -2.28 0.58 -3.10
C GLU A 51 -2.64 1.86 -2.37
N SER A 52 -3.85 2.37 -2.62
CA SER A 52 -4.38 3.55 -1.94
C SER A 52 -4.45 3.36 -0.42
N TYR A 53 -4.79 2.17 0.07
CA TYR A 53 -4.79 1.89 1.50
C TYR A 53 -3.40 2.11 2.13
N PHE A 54 -2.35 1.53 1.55
CA PHE A 54 -0.99 1.65 2.09
C PHE A 54 -0.46 3.09 2.03
N GLU A 55 -0.71 3.78 0.93
CA GLU A 55 -0.35 5.19 0.76
C GLU A 55 -1.06 6.08 1.79
N ASP A 56 -2.38 5.90 1.94
CA ASP A 56 -3.20 6.70 2.85
C ASP A 56 -2.82 6.45 4.31
N ILE A 57 -2.66 5.20 4.74
CA ILE A 57 -2.38 4.90 6.15
C ILE A 57 -0.99 5.41 6.56
N ALA A 58 0.01 5.29 5.68
CA ALA A 58 1.34 5.84 5.92
C ALA A 58 1.32 7.37 5.96
N LYS A 59 0.60 8.01 5.02
CA LYS A 59 0.42 9.47 4.97
C LYS A 59 -0.27 9.99 6.22
N LEU A 60 -1.37 9.37 6.64
CA LEU A 60 -2.07 9.72 7.89
C LEU A 60 -1.15 9.62 9.10
N LYS A 61 -0.32 8.57 9.16
CA LYS A 61 0.59 8.35 10.29
C LYS A 61 1.65 9.43 10.39
N ILE A 62 2.36 9.73 9.29
CA ILE A 62 3.42 10.73 9.30
C ILE A 62 2.87 12.16 9.43
N GLN A 63 1.70 12.45 8.86
CA GLN A 63 1.05 13.75 9.02
C GLN A 63 0.65 14.01 10.47
N LYS A 64 0.10 13.00 11.16
CA LYS A 64 -0.18 13.10 12.60
C LYS A 64 1.10 13.33 13.40
N ALA A 65 2.15 12.56 13.12
CA ALA A 65 3.44 12.71 13.78
C ALA A 65 4.05 14.12 13.57
N LEU A 66 3.93 14.67 12.36
CA LEU A 66 4.38 16.02 12.05
C LEU A 66 3.50 17.09 12.74
N GLN A 67 2.19 16.87 12.84
CA GLN A 67 1.28 17.77 13.54
C GLN A 67 1.61 17.83 15.04
N ASP A 68 1.76 16.69 15.70
CA ASP A 68 2.15 16.58 17.11
C ASP A 68 3.53 17.23 17.37
N TRP A 69 4.46 17.11 16.41
CA TRP A 69 5.74 17.81 16.47
C TRP A 69 5.59 19.33 16.38
N ARG A 70 4.72 19.82 15.47
CA ARG A 70 4.51 21.26 15.28
C ARG A 70 3.77 21.92 16.44
N SER A 71 2.81 21.23 17.06
CA SER A 71 2.06 21.77 18.21
C SER A 71 2.89 21.76 19.48
N ASP A 72 3.47 20.62 19.83
CA ASP A 72 3.97 20.37 21.19
C ASP A 72 5.43 19.92 21.23
N ARG A 73 6.13 19.91 20.09
CA ARG A 73 7.47 19.33 19.94
C ARG A 73 7.54 17.86 20.38
N LYS A 74 6.41 17.15 20.30
CA LYS A 74 6.31 15.76 20.70
C LYS A 74 7.07 14.88 19.70
N LYS A 75 8.04 14.13 20.22
CA LYS A 75 8.80 13.14 19.44
C LYS A 75 7.93 11.91 19.22
N SER A 76 8.01 11.32 18.03
CA SER A 76 7.41 10.02 17.70
C SER A 76 8.45 9.14 17.01
N ASN A 77 8.31 7.82 17.17
CA ASN A 77 9.16 6.85 16.50
C ASN A 77 8.92 6.90 14.99
N CYS A 78 7.67 7.16 14.57
CA CYS A 78 7.35 7.36 13.16
C CYS A 78 8.13 8.53 12.55
N LEU A 79 8.14 9.70 13.20
CA LEU A 79 8.89 10.85 12.69
C LEU A 79 10.40 10.58 12.70
N LEU A 80 10.91 9.94 13.75
CA LEU A 80 12.33 9.58 13.83
C LEU A 80 12.72 8.62 12.70
N ALA A 81 11.92 7.58 12.44
CA ALA A 81 12.14 6.61 11.37
C ALA A 81 12.14 7.28 9.99
N VAL A 82 11.18 8.16 9.71
CA VAL A 82 11.14 8.91 8.44
C VAL A 82 12.38 9.80 8.31
N MET A 83 12.78 10.47 9.40
CA MET A 83 13.99 11.28 9.40
C MET A 83 15.24 10.44 9.13
N SER A 84 15.40 9.29 9.76
CA SER A 84 16.57 8.43 9.54
C SER A 84 16.59 7.80 8.16
N PHE A 85 15.44 7.34 7.67
CA PHE A 85 15.35 6.57 6.44
C PHE A 85 15.40 7.47 5.19
N CYS A 86 14.71 8.61 5.22
CA CYS A 86 14.55 9.46 4.04
C CYS A 86 15.54 10.62 3.96
N SER A 87 16.26 10.96 5.05
CA SER A 87 17.16 12.13 5.02
C SER A 87 18.34 11.94 4.07
N GLU A 88 18.84 10.72 3.89
CA GLU A 88 19.96 10.44 2.99
C GLU A 88 19.59 10.57 1.49
N GLU A 89 18.31 10.44 1.17
CA GLU A 89 17.80 10.55 -0.20
C GLU A 89 17.72 12.01 -0.69
N ILE A 90 17.83 12.98 0.23
CA ILE A 90 17.67 14.40 -0.07
C ILE A 90 19.03 14.99 -0.44
N ASN A 91 19.07 15.66 -1.60
CA ASN A 91 20.25 16.45 -1.98
C ASN A 91 20.31 17.75 -1.17
N TRP A 92 20.96 17.69 -0.01
CA TRP A 92 21.16 18.84 0.88
C TRP A 92 22.14 19.88 0.36
N GLU A 93 22.98 19.55 -0.63
CA GLU A 93 23.92 20.49 -1.25
C GLU A 93 23.21 21.57 -2.06
N ARG A 94 22.03 21.25 -2.60
CA ARG A 94 21.17 22.18 -3.35
C ARG A 94 20.35 23.12 -2.46
N ILE A 95 20.51 23.05 -1.14
CA ILE A 95 19.75 23.82 -0.16
C ILE A 95 20.70 24.82 0.53
N SER A 96 20.22 26.05 0.73
CA SER A 96 21.03 27.11 1.36
C SER A 96 21.51 26.72 2.76
N LYS A 97 22.64 27.28 3.19
CA LYS A 97 23.23 26.99 4.51
C LYS A 97 22.31 27.47 5.63
N GLU A 98 21.62 28.58 5.40
CA GLU A 98 20.69 29.22 6.31
C GLU A 98 19.46 28.33 6.53
N GLU A 99 18.87 27.78 5.46
CA GLU A 99 17.72 26.88 5.57
C GLU A 99 18.08 25.56 6.22
N LYS A 100 19.18 24.92 5.78
CA LYS A 100 19.59 23.62 6.34
C LYS A 100 19.99 23.72 7.82
N SER A 101 20.33 24.91 8.33
CA SER A 101 20.61 25.12 9.76
C SER A 101 19.34 24.99 10.62
N LYS A 102 18.16 25.30 10.06
CA LYS A 102 16.88 25.29 10.79
C LYS A 102 16.38 23.86 10.95
N PHE A 103 16.25 23.41 12.19
CA PHE A 103 15.76 22.06 12.50
C PHE A 103 14.40 21.78 11.86
N ASP A 104 13.46 22.72 11.99
CA ASP A 104 12.12 22.57 11.41
C ASP A 104 12.12 22.50 9.90
N PHE A 105 13.03 23.22 9.24
CA PHE A 105 13.16 23.12 7.80
C PHE A 105 13.54 21.69 7.41
N ARG A 106 14.54 21.10 8.07
CA ARG A 106 14.97 19.72 7.81
C ARG A 106 13.82 18.73 8.02
N VAL A 107 13.10 18.85 9.13
CA VAL A 107 11.95 17.98 9.43
C VAL A 107 10.88 18.08 8.34
N ASN A 108 10.45 19.30 8.00
CA ASN A 108 9.41 19.50 7.00
C ASN A 108 9.86 19.05 5.61
N LYS A 109 11.12 19.27 5.25
CA LYS A 109 11.68 18.85 3.96
C LYS A 109 11.69 17.33 3.84
N THR A 110 12.11 16.62 4.89
CA THR A 110 12.15 15.16 4.87
C THR A 110 10.76 14.53 4.88
N VAL A 111 9.83 15.04 5.68
CA VAL A 111 8.45 14.56 5.65
C VAL A 111 7.80 14.83 4.29
N ARG A 112 8.05 16.00 3.69
CA ARG A 112 7.54 16.30 2.35
C ARG A 112 8.11 15.36 1.30
N HIS A 113 9.41 15.10 1.33
CA HIS A 113 10.05 14.14 0.44
C HIS A 113 9.42 12.74 0.57
N PHE A 114 9.15 12.28 1.79
CA PHE A 114 8.45 11.02 2.00
C PHE A 114 7.02 11.03 1.45
N ILE A 115 6.24 12.11 1.67
CA ILE A 115 4.89 12.25 1.11
C ILE A 115 4.93 12.23 -0.43
N ASP A 116 5.87 12.95 -1.05
CA ASP A 116 6.03 12.97 -2.50
C ASP A 116 6.36 11.55 -3.04
N LYS A 117 7.14 10.74 -2.30
CA LYS A 117 7.38 9.34 -2.63
C LYS A 117 6.10 8.50 -2.59
N LEU A 118 5.25 8.68 -1.58
CA LEU A 118 3.95 8.01 -1.49
C LEU A 118 3.07 8.39 -2.68
N ASP A 119 3.01 9.67 -3.04
CA ASP A 119 2.20 10.16 -4.17
C ASP A 119 2.70 9.65 -5.54
N SER A 120 3.97 9.26 -5.63
CA SER A 120 4.59 8.69 -6.83
C SER A 120 4.61 7.16 -6.85
N ASN A 121 4.03 6.50 -5.85
CA ASN A 121 3.97 5.05 -5.82
C ASN A 121 2.96 4.52 -6.85
N HIS A 122 3.35 3.44 -7.53
CA HIS A 122 2.61 2.87 -8.67
C HIS A 122 2.59 1.33 -8.61
N GLY A 123 2.31 0.78 -7.43
CA GLY A 123 2.29 -0.66 -7.23
C GLY A 123 2.15 -1.09 -5.79
N ILE A 124 1.93 -2.40 -5.63
CA ILE A 124 1.83 -3.10 -4.34
C ILE A 124 2.82 -4.26 -4.25
N LYS A 125 3.86 -4.29 -5.08
CA LYS A 125 4.92 -5.29 -5.01
C LYS A 125 5.71 -5.14 -3.72
N SER A 126 6.50 -6.15 -3.34
CA SER A 126 7.31 -6.13 -2.11
C SER A 126 8.14 -4.86 -1.99
N LYS A 127 8.80 -4.45 -3.09
CA LYS A 127 9.57 -3.20 -3.16
C LYS A 127 8.70 -1.96 -2.85
N ASN A 128 7.49 -1.89 -3.40
CA ASN A 128 6.57 -0.77 -3.16
C ASN A 128 6.14 -0.74 -1.69
N ILE A 129 5.69 -1.87 -1.15
CA ILE A 129 5.24 -1.98 0.23
C ILE A 129 6.37 -1.63 1.19
N CYS A 130 7.58 -2.17 1.01
CA CYS A 130 8.73 -1.85 1.84
C CYS A 130 9.11 -0.36 1.76
N ASN A 131 9.02 0.25 0.57
CA ASN A 131 9.27 1.69 0.41
C ASN A 131 8.24 2.58 1.11
N ILE A 132 7.07 2.06 1.46
CA ILE A 132 6.02 2.76 2.22
C ILE A 132 6.17 2.48 3.73
N LEU A 133 6.35 1.21 4.11
CA LEU A 133 6.26 0.76 5.51
C LEU A 133 7.56 0.94 6.30
N LEU A 134 8.72 0.69 5.69
CA LEU A 134 9.99 0.84 6.40
C LEU A 134 10.24 2.28 6.86
N PRO A 135 10.00 3.33 6.03
CA PRO A 135 10.19 4.70 6.47
C PRO A 135 9.31 5.11 7.64
N ILE A 136 8.11 4.56 7.81
CA ILE A 136 7.25 4.90 8.95
C ILE A 136 7.61 4.15 10.24
N GLY A 137 8.59 3.25 10.20
CA GLY A 137 9.13 2.55 11.37
C GLY A 137 8.68 1.10 11.53
N ILE A 138 8.18 0.46 10.48
CA ILE A 138 8.02 -1.00 10.45
C ILE A 138 9.36 -1.63 10.09
N GLU A 139 9.74 -2.70 10.78
CA GLU A 139 10.93 -3.47 10.46
C GLU A 139 10.62 -4.57 9.44
N ILE A 140 11.59 -4.89 8.58
CA ILE A 140 11.45 -5.96 7.57
C ILE A 140 11.13 -7.32 8.22
N SER A 141 11.65 -7.58 9.42
CA SER A 141 11.41 -8.78 10.22
C SER A 141 9.96 -8.93 10.69
N GLN A 142 9.17 -7.86 10.62
CA GLN A 142 7.75 -7.86 10.98
C GLN A 142 6.84 -8.11 9.76
N LEU A 143 7.41 -8.23 8.56
CA LEU A 143 6.69 -8.53 7.34
C LEU A 143 6.90 -9.99 6.97
N ASP A 144 5.82 -10.70 6.67
CA ASP A 144 5.88 -12.09 6.22
C ASP A 144 6.42 -12.19 4.78
N ASP A 145 7.54 -12.88 4.61
CA ASP A 145 8.22 -13.05 3.30
C ASP A 145 7.34 -13.80 2.27
N VAL A 146 6.49 -14.73 2.72
CA VAL A 146 5.58 -15.49 1.85
C VAL A 146 4.46 -14.57 1.35
N TRP A 147 3.95 -13.70 2.21
CA TRP A 147 2.97 -12.70 1.85
C TRP A 147 3.57 -11.65 0.89
N LEU A 148 4.79 -11.17 1.14
CA LEU A 148 5.51 -10.30 0.20
C LEU A 148 5.63 -10.96 -1.19
N GLY A 149 6.02 -12.23 -1.26
CA GLY A 149 6.02 -12.99 -2.52
C GLY A 149 4.62 -13.10 -3.17
N THR A 150 3.56 -13.23 -2.36
CA THR A 150 2.18 -13.22 -2.83
C THR A 150 1.80 -11.86 -3.44
N MET A 151 2.24 -10.77 -2.82
CA MET A 151 2.03 -9.41 -3.32
C MET A 151 2.81 -9.13 -4.61
N ASP A 152 4.02 -9.68 -4.77
CA ASP A 152 4.77 -9.62 -6.04
C ASP A 152 4.06 -10.33 -7.18
N SER A 153 3.51 -11.52 -6.91
CA SER A 153 2.69 -12.28 -7.88
C SER A 153 1.43 -11.50 -8.24
N PHE A 154 0.70 -11.01 -7.24
CA PHE A 154 -0.54 -10.25 -7.43
C PHE A 154 -0.30 -8.93 -8.19
N GLY A 155 0.73 -8.16 -7.82
CA GLY A 155 1.13 -6.95 -8.53
C GLY A 155 1.59 -7.20 -9.97
N SER A 156 2.15 -8.38 -10.26
CA SER A 156 2.55 -8.77 -11.62
C SER A 156 1.32 -9.13 -12.48
N LYS A 157 0.28 -9.73 -11.89
CA LYS A 157 -0.99 -10.00 -12.60
C LYS A 157 -1.66 -8.72 -13.11
N ARG A 158 -1.56 -7.59 -12.40
CA ARG A 158 -2.02 -6.28 -12.91
C ARG A 158 -1.40 -5.96 -14.27
N GLY A 159 -0.07 -6.08 -14.38
CA GLY A 159 0.65 -5.79 -15.62
C GLY A 159 0.23 -6.72 -16.76
N LEU A 160 0.04 -8.01 -16.46
CA LEU A 160 -0.47 -8.98 -17.43
C LEU A 160 -1.90 -8.63 -17.87
N PHE A 161 -2.82 -8.35 -16.95
CA PHE A 161 -4.20 -8.04 -17.30
C PHE A 161 -4.36 -6.70 -18.04
N ALA A 162 -3.49 -5.73 -17.80
CA ALA A 162 -3.49 -4.44 -18.50
C ALA A 162 -2.88 -4.54 -19.92
N HIS A 163 -1.89 -5.41 -20.14
CA HIS A 163 -1.15 -5.46 -21.40
C HIS A 163 -1.48 -6.68 -22.29
N SER A 164 -2.08 -7.74 -21.76
CA SER A 164 -2.34 -9.00 -22.47
C SER A 164 -3.73 -9.10 -23.11
N ALA A 165 -4.38 -7.99 -23.43
CA ALA A 165 -5.67 -8.00 -24.13
C ALA A 165 -5.65 -8.74 -25.50
N ILE A 166 -4.45 -9.04 -26.04
CA ILE A 166 -4.24 -9.54 -27.41
C ILE A 166 -3.62 -10.95 -27.48
N GLN A 167 -2.95 -11.48 -26.45
CA GLN A 167 -2.26 -12.79 -26.53
C GLN A 167 -2.66 -13.74 -25.39
N THR A 168 -2.98 -14.98 -25.78
CA THR A 168 -3.32 -16.17 -24.96
C THR A 168 -3.95 -15.85 -23.61
N GLN A 169 -5.29 -15.83 -23.60
CA GLN A 169 -6.09 -15.76 -22.38
C GLN A 169 -5.75 -16.95 -21.48
N SER A 170 -4.85 -16.75 -20.52
CA SER A 170 -4.78 -17.63 -19.35
C SER A 170 -6.19 -17.67 -18.76
N GLN A 171 -6.74 -18.86 -18.58
CA GLN A 171 -8.06 -19.02 -17.99
C GLN A 171 -8.01 -18.42 -16.58
N ILE A 172 -8.72 -17.31 -16.37
CA ILE A 172 -8.76 -16.65 -15.07
C ILE A 172 -9.74 -17.41 -14.21
N ASP A 173 -9.25 -17.93 -13.09
CA ASP A 173 -10.08 -18.60 -12.11
C ASP A 173 -10.52 -17.60 -11.04
N LEU A 174 -11.80 -17.23 -11.12
CA LEU A 174 -12.48 -16.36 -10.16
C LEU A 174 -12.26 -16.82 -8.71
N VAL A 175 -12.41 -18.12 -8.44
CA VAL A 175 -12.34 -18.65 -7.08
C VAL A 175 -10.91 -18.50 -6.56
N VAL A 176 -9.92 -18.79 -7.40
CA VAL A 176 -8.50 -18.62 -7.04
C VAL A 176 -8.17 -17.16 -6.75
N GLU A 177 -8.56 -16.22 -7.62
CA GLU A 177 -8.25 -14.80 -7.39
C GLU A 177 -8.97 -14.25 -6.15
N LYS A 178 -10.26 -14.58 -5.98
CA LYS A 178 -11.05 -14.17 -4.83
C LYS A 178 -10.50 -14.75 -3.53
N ASN A 179 -10.15 -16.04 -3.52
CA ASN A 179 -9.57 -16.68 -2.34
C ASN A 179 -8.18 -16.11 -2.03
N ASN A 180 -7.37 -15.84 -3.03
CA ASN A 180 -6.06 -15.22 -2.82
C ASN A 180 -6.19 -13.86 -2.11
N ILE A 181 -7.14 -13.03 -2.55
CA ILE A 181 -7.42 -11.72 -1.92
C ILE A 181 -7.91 -11.90 -0.48
N ASN A 182 -8.92 -12.75 -0.26
CA ASN A 182 -9.61 -12.84 1.03
C ASN A 182 -8.88 -13.67 2.09
N ILE A 183 -8.13 -14.69 1.67
CA ILE A 183 -7.50 -15.67 2.58
C ILE A 183 -6.02 -15.38 2.76
N ASN A 184 -5.33 -14.92 1.71
CA ASN A 184 -3.88 -14.72 1.78
C ASN A 184 -3.52 -13.24 1.94
N ILE A 185 -4.18 -12.33 1.21
CA ILE A 185 -3.78 -10.91 1.18
C ILE A 185 -4.36 -10.12 2.35
N LEU A 186 -5.69 -10.10 2.50
CA LEU A 186 -6.36 -9.23 3.48
C LEU A 186 -6.06 -9.52 4.96
N PRO A 187 -5.88 -10.78 5.39
CA PRO A 187 -5.52 -11.06 6.78
C PRO A 187 -4.17 -10.47 7.17
N GLU A 188 -3.17 -10.54 6.30
CA GLU A 188 -1.87 -9.94 6.61
C GLU A 188 -1.93 -8.40 6.59
N ILE A 189 -2.74 -7.81 5.71
CA ILE A 189 -2.98 -6.36 5.74
C ILE A 189 -3.61 -5.94 7.08
N GLU A 190 -4.45 -6.77 7.69
CA GLU A 190 -5.01 -6.53 9.03
C GLU A 190 -3.93 -6.53 10.11
N ILE A 191 -3.02 -7.51 10.06
CA ILE A 191 -1.87 -7.60 10.96
C ILE A 191 -1.00 -6.35 10.84
N ILE A 192 -0.68 -5.96 9.60
CA ILE A 192 0.10 -4.75 9.30
C ILE A 192 -0.64 -3.48 9.76
N ASP A 193 -1.96 -3.38 9.61
CA ASP A 193 -2.75 -2.27 10.18
C ASP A 193 -2.54 -2.16 11.69
N GLY A 194 -2.58 -3.30 12.39
CA GLY A 194 -2.28 -3.40 13.81
C GLY A 194 -0.88 -2.89 14.16
N LEU A 195 0.13 -3.31 13.39
CA LEU A 195 1.51 -2.83 13.57
C LEU A 195 1.61 -1.31 13.39
N ILE A 196 1.05 -0.77 12.30
CA ILE A 196 1.09 0.67 12.00
C ILE A 196 0.40 1.48 13.10
N LYS A 197 -0.72 1.00 13.64
CA LYS A 197 -1.42 1.67 14.75
C LYS A 197 -0.56 1.75 16.01
N ASN A 198 0.22 0.70 16.30
CA ASN A 198 1.05 0.60 17.50
C ASN A 198 2.36 1.40 17.44
N ILE A 199 2.76 1.92 16.27
CA ILE A 199 3.90 2.82 16.17
C ILE A 199 3.62 4.08 17.02
N LYS A 200 4.52 4.36 17.97
CA LYS A 200 4.41 5.50 18.88
C LYS A 200 4.83 6.82 18.24
#